data_AF-A0A8S3E654-F1
#
_entry.id   AF-A0A8S3E654-F1
#
_cell.length_a   1.000
_cell.length_b   1.000
_cell.length_c   1.000
_cell.angle_alpha   90.00
_cell.angle_beta   90.00
_cell.angle_gamma   90.00
#
_symmetry.space_group_name_H-M   'P 1'
#
loop_
_entity.id
_entity.type
_entity.pdbx_description
1 polymer ?
#
loop_
_entity_poly.entity_id
_entity_poly.type
_entity_poly.pdbx_seq_one_letter_code
_entity_poly.pdbx_strand_id
1 'polypeptide(L)'
;MEDINVPFSEVHYLTIEKVGNVPVTKGNFQSLPAHVQTWLAQMIQLCTPKAVYISDGSQEEATIVTKKLVDYGQLSPLTKYENCHICRTDPRDVARVESKTFIVTNDKHSSVPHSREGAKCVLGLWMSPQDISKELDTRFPGCMTGRTLMVIPFSMGPVGSPLSKIGVQVTDSYYVLLSMRVMTRVSPDIWRHLAHGEEFVRCLHSVGVPLPAAQPIVNNWPCNPEKTMIVHFPDPRKVMSFGSGYGGNS
;
A
#
# COMPACT_ATOMS: atom_id res chain seq x y z
N MET A 1 -44.99 16.91 -10.64
CA MET A 1 -43.53 17.06 -10.76
C MET A 1 -42.96 15.74 -10.31
N GLU A 2 -42.40 14.96 -11.23
CA GLU A 2 -41.68 13.74 -10.84
C GLU A 2 -40.45 14.15 -10.05
N ASP A 3 -40.25 13.54 -8.88
CA ASP A 3 -39.07 13.75 -8.05
C ASP A 3 -37.84 13.27 -8.82
N ILE A 4 -37.14 14.21 -9.46
CA ILE A 4 -35.85 13.97 -10.09
C ILE A 4 -34.86 13.76 -8.95
N ASN A 5 -34.58 12.49 -8.64
CA ASN A 5 -33.56 12.13 -7.67
C ASN A 5 -32.18 12.40 -8.31
N VAL A 6 -31.63 13.61 -8.08
CA VAL A 6 -30.30 13.99 -8.58
C VAL A 6 -29.24 13.28 -7.73
N PRO A 7 -28.40 12.41 -8.30
CA PRO A 7 -27.31 11.81 -7.55
C PRO A 7 -26.28 12.90 -7.19
N PHE A 8 -25.99 13.04 -5.90
CA PHE A 8 -24.95 13.94 -5.40
C PHE A 8 -24.03 13.18 -4.45
N SER A 9 -22.81 13.70 -4.25
CA SER A 9 -21.83 13.16 -3.30
C SER A 9 -21.11 14.29 -2.59
N GLU A 10 -20.94 14.17 -1.27
CA GLU A 10 -20.13 15.10 -0.49
C GLU A 10 -18.65 14.68 -0.55
N VAL A 11 -17.76 15.63 -0.79
CA VAL A 11 -16.32 15.38 -0.86
C VAL A 11 -15.61 16.29 0.13
N HIS A 12 -14.92 15.68 1.09
CA HIS A 12 -14.05 16.41 2.02
C HIS A 12 -12.66 16.56 1.43
N TYR A 13 -11.99 17.68 1.72
CA TYR A 13 -10.63 17.94 1.28
C TYR A 13 -9.67 17.98 2.46
N LEU A 14 -8.51 17.36 2.30
CA LEU A 14 -7.37 17.53 3.18
C LEU A 14 -6.47 18.60 2.58
N THR A 15 -6.16 19.65 3.34
CA THR A 15 -5.18 20.66 2.93
C THR A 15 -3.83 20.29 3.52
N ILE A 16 -2.88 19.88 2.67
CA ILE A 16 -1.51 19.54 3.05
C ILE A 16 -0.58 20.60 2.48
N GLU A 17 0.21 21.27 3.33
CA GLU A 17 0.98 22.48 3.00
C GLU A 17 1.74 22.42 1.67
N LYS A 18 2.39 21.28 1.36
CA LYS A 18 3.21 21.11 0.14
C LYS A 18 2.49 20.46 -1.05
N VAL A 19 1.26 19.98 -0.86
CA VAL A 19 0.48 19.26 -1.89
C VAL A 19 -0.76 20.05 -2.33
N GLY A 20 -1.32 20.86 -1.44
CA GLY A 20 -2.59 21.54 -1.63
C GLY A 20 -3.78 20.69 -1.16
N ASN A 21 -4.92 20.86 -1.84
CA ASN A 21 -6.17 20.19 -1.50
C ASN A 21 -6.21 18.78 -2.11
N VAL A 22 -6.31 17.76 -1.25
CA VAL A 22 -6.43 16.36 -1.64
C VAL A 22 -7.82 15.85 -1.24
N PRO A 23 -8.69 15.50 -2.20
CA PRO A 23 -10.03 15.01 -1.90
C PRO A 23 -9.99 13.63 -1.25
N VAL A 24 -10.84 13.42 -0.25
CA VAL A 24 -11.16 12.10 0.32
C VAL A 24 -12.35 11.55 -0.44
N THR A 25 -12.09 10.62 -1.35
CA THR A 25 -13.09 10.04 -2.27
C THR A 25 -13.93 8.93 -1.65
N LYS A 26 -13.49 8.39 -0.51
CA LYS A 26 -14.26 7.44 0.31
C LYS A 26 -13.75 7.44 1.75
N GLY A 27 -14.69 7.32 2.68
CA GLY A 27 -14.44 7.28 4.12
C GLY A 27 -14.26 8.67 4.72
N ASN A 28 -14.05 8.71 6.04
CA ASN A 28 -13.92 9.95 6.79
C ASN A 28 -12.52 10.00 7.44
N PHE A 29 -11.68 10.94 7.00
CA PHE A 29 -10.34 11.11 7.55
C PHE A 29 -10.37 11.64 8.99
N GLN A 30 -11.31 12.51 9.33
CA GLN A 30 -11.44 13.08 10.67
C GLN A 30 -11.82 12.04 11.72
N SER A 31 -12.48 10.95 11.34
CA SER A 31 -12.85 9.88 12.28
C SER A 31 -11.71 8.91 12.59
N LEU A 32 -10.55 9.04 11.93
CA LEU A 32 -9.39 8.21 12.20
C LEU A 32 -8.69 8.64 13.50
N PRO A 33 -8.00 7.75 14.23
CA PRO A 33 -7.20 8.13 15.39
C PRO A 33 -6.13 9.17 15.03
N ALA A 34 -5.87 10.14 15.91
CA ALA A 34 -4.96 11.27 15.63
C ALA A 34 -3.56 10.83 15.16
N HIS A 35 -2.98 9.81 15.81
CA HIS A 35 -1.67 9.28 15.45
C HIS A 35 -1.65 8.58 14.06
N VAL A 36 -2.79 8.06 13.60
CA VAL A 36 -2.97 7.57 12.22
C VAL A 36 -3.09 8.75 11.26
N GLN A 37 -3.88 9.77 11.59
CA GLN A 37 -4.02 10.99 10.78
C GLN A 37 -2.66 11.64 10.53
N THR A 38 -1.83 11.81 11.56
CA THR A 38 -0.49 12.38 11.44
C THR A 38 0.38 11.58 10.48
N TRP A 39 0.39 10.24 10.61
CA TRP A 39 1.17 9.38 9.72
C TRP A 39 0.65 9.45 8.28
N LEU A 40 -0.67 9.40 8.07
CA LEU A 40 -1.26 9.52 6.73
C LEU A 40 -0.96 10.87 6.08
N ALA A 41 -1.01 11.97 6.84
CA ALA A 41 -0.63 13.29 6.34
C ALA A 41 0.83 13.31 5.84
N GLN A 42 1.75 12.65 6.55
CA GLN A 42 3.13 12.48 6.10
C GLN A 42 3.21 11.66 4.80
N MET A 43 2.44 10.58 4.68
CA MET A 43 2.43 9.74 3.47
C MET A 43 1.83 10.49 2.27
N ILE A 44 0.77 11.28 2.48
CA ILE A 44 0.16 12.14 1.45
C ILE A 44 1.16 13.20 1.00
N GLN A 45 1.85 13.86 1.94
CA GLN A 45 2.90 14.84 1.61
C GLN A 45 4.04 14.22 0.81
N LEU A 46 4.50 13.02 1.20
CA LEU A 46 5.59 12.32 0.54
C LEU A 46 5.19 11.85 -0.88
N CYS A 47 4.04 11.21 -1.01
CA CYS A 47 3.66 10.52 -2.24
C CYS A 47 2.87 11.39 -3.23
N THR A 48 2.31 12.52 -2.78
CA THR A 48 1.52 13.49 -3.58
C THR A 48 0.35 12.87 -4.38
N PRO A 49 -0.52 12.07 -3.75
CA PRO A 49 -1.63 11.43 -4.47
C PRO A 49 -2.67 12.45 -4.93
N LYS A 50 -3.44 12.09 -5.97
CA LYS A 50 -4.58 12.92 -6.43
C LYS A 50 -5.80 12.88 -5.51
N ALA A 51 -5.90 11.84 -4.69
CA ALA A 51 -7.06 11.56 -3.84
C ALA A 51 -6.69 10.56 -2.76
N VAL A 52 -7.45 10.54 -1.67
CA VAL A 52 -7.39 9.54 -0.61
C VAL A 52 -8.65 8.66 -0.66
N TYR A 53 -8.49 7.37 -0.38
CA TYR A 53 -9.57 6.39 -0.32
C TYR A 53 -9.38 5.51 0.90
N ILE A 54 -10.27 5.58 1.88
CA ILE A 54 -10.18 4.80 3.12
C ILE A 54 -11.05 3.55 2.95
N SER A 55 -10.39 2.38 2.96
CA SER A 55 -11.04 1.09 2.78
C SER A 55 -11.84 0.70 4.01
N ASP A 56 -13.03 0.13 3.78
CA ASP A 56 -13.87 -0.45 4.83
C ASP A 56 -13.94 -1.98 4.77
N GLY A 57 -13.36 -2.62 3.74
CA GLY A 57 -13.37 -4.06 3.58
C GLY A 57 -14.72 -4.65 3.20
N SER A 58 -15.74 -3.83 2.94
CA SER A 58 -17.09 -4.29 2.61
C SER A 58 -17.15 -5.08 1.30
N GLN A 59 -18.20 -5.88 1.15
CA GLN A 59 -18.46 -6.58 -0.11
C GLN A 59 -18.83 -5.60 -1.24
N GLU A 60 -19.49 -4.49 -0.93
CA GLU A 60 -19.81 -3.44 -1.88
C GLU A 60 -18.53 -2.78 -2.43
N GLU A 61 -17.60 -2.41 -1.55
CA GLU A 61 -16.27 -1.93 -1.94
C GLU A 61 -15.56 -2.92 -2.87
N ALA A 62 -15.56 -4.21 -2.51
CA ALA A 62 -14.94 -5.24 -3.32
C ALA A 62 -15.56 -5.32 -4.73
N THR A 63 -16.90 -5.25 -4.83
CA THR A 63 -17.62 -5.26 -6.11
C THR A 63 -17.26 -4.04 -6.97
N ILE A 64 -17.26 -2.84 -6.38
CA ILE A 64 -16.92 -1.58 -7.07
C ILE A 64 -15.48 -1.61 -7.58
N VAL A 65 -14.53 -2.00 -6.72
CA VAL A 65 -13.11 -2.05 -7.07
C VAL A 65 -12.83 -3.13 -8.11
N THR A 66 -13.47 -4.30 -8.00
CA THR A 66 -13.34 -5.38 -8.99
C THR A 66 -13.82 -4.92 -10.35
N LYS A 67 -15.01 -4.30 -10.42
CA LYS A 67 -15.54 -3.72 -11.66
C LYS A 67 -14.56 -2.70 -12.26
N LYS A 68 -14.03 -1.80 -11.44
CA LYS A 68 -13.05 -0.80 -11.86
C LYS A 68 -11.80 -1.42 -12.49
N LEU A 69 -11.28 -2.50 -11.89
CA LEU A 69 -10.11 -3.21 -12.41
C LEU A 69 -10.40 -3.99 -13.71
N VAL A 70 -11.62 -4.49 -13.87
CA VAL A 70 -12.09 -5.08 -15.15
C VAL A 70 -12.20 -4.00 -16.22
N ASP A 71 -12.80 -2.85 -15.89
CA ASP A 71 -12.91 -1.71 -16.81
C ASP A 71 -11.53 -1.16 -17.21
N TYR A 72 -10.53 -1.26 -16.34
CA TYR A 72 -9.11 -0.94 -16.63
C TYR A 72 -8.38 -2.02 -17.43
N GLY A 73 -8.98 -3.20 -17.63
CA GLY A 73 -8.36 -4.34 -18.29
C GLY A 73 -7.22 -4.99 -17.49
N GLN A 74 -7.10 -4.69 -16.19
CA GLN A 74 -6.13 -5.32 -15.29
C GLN A 74 -6.64 -6.66 -14.76
N LEU A 75 -7.98 -6.81 -14.63
CA LEU A 75 -8.64 -8.08 -14.34
C LEU A 75 -9.49 -8.54 -15.53
N SER A 76 -9.64 -9.85 -15.70
CA SER A 76 -10.64 -10.45 -16.58
C SER A 76 -11.49 -11.45 -15.81
N PRO A 77 -12.82 -11.44 -15.96
CA PRO A 77 -13.68 -12.42 -15.30
C PRO A 77 -13.45 -13.83 -15.84
N LEU A 78 -13.47 -14.84 -14.97
CA LEU A 78 -13.41 -16.25 -15.34
C LEU A 78 -14.82 -16.83 -15.37
N THR A 79 -15.46 -16.82 -16.54
CA THR A 79 -16.89 -17.15 -16.74
C THR A 79 -17.28 -18.57 -16.34
N LYS A 80 -16.32 -19.47 -16.15
CA LYS A 80 -16.56 -20.84 -15.68
C LYS A 80 -16.84 -20.92 -14.18
N TYR A 81 -16.48 -19.90 -13.41
CA TYR A 81 -16.53 -19.93 -11.93
C TYR A 81 -17.25 -18.70 -11.38
N GLU A 82 -17.78 -18.81 -10.17
CA GLU A 82 -18.43 -17.72 -9.48
C GLU A 82 -17.42 -16.76 -8.86
N ASN A 83 -17.58 -15.46 -9.10
CA ASN A 83 -16.77 -14.39 -8.50
C ASN A 83 -15.23 -14.60 -8.63
N CYS A 84 -14.78 -15.21 -9.71
CA CYS A 84 -13.36 -15.48 -9.97
C CYS A 84 -12.83 -14.60 -11.11
N HIS A 85 -11.60 -14.14 -10.96
CA HIS A 85 -10.93 -13.26 -11.92
C HIS A 85 -9.49 -13.70 -12.16
N ILE A 86 -8.95 -13.37 -13.33
CA ILE A 86 -7.54 -13.53 -13.66
C ILE A 86 -6.87 -12.17 -13.83
N CYS A 87 -5.68 -12.04 -13.25
CA CYS A 87 -4.76 -10.93 -13.49
C CYS A 87 -3.51 -11.48 -14.19
N ARG A 88 -2.99 -10.75 -15.18
CA ARG A 88 -1.71 -11.07 -15.84
C ARG A 88 -0.75 -9.91 -15.59
N THR A 89 0.36 -10.17 -14.91
CA THR A 89 1.32 -9.13 -14.54
C THR A 89 2.27 -8.81 -15.70
N ASP A 90 3.08 -7.76 -15.53
CA ASP A 90 4.30 -7.59 -16.31
C ASP A 90 5.23 -8.78 -16.02
N PRO A 91 5.82 -9.45 -17.03
CA PRO A 91 6.71 -10.60 -16.80
C PRO A 91 7.95 -10.30 -15.94
N ARG A 92 8.28 -9.01 -15.75
CA ARG A 92 9.37 -8.56 -14.87
C ARG A 92 8.94 -8.47 -13.39
N ASP A 93 7.65 -8.58 -13.10
CA ASP A 93 7.05 -8.47 -11.77
C ASP A 93 6.16 -9.68 -11.46
N VAL A 94 6.81 -10.83 -11.22
CA VAL A 94 6.17 -12.17 -11.15
C VAL A 94 6.52 -12.95 -9.88
N ALA A 95 7.42 -12.43 -9.05
CA ALA A 95 7.94 -13.14 -7.89
C ALA A 95 8.52 -12.18 -6.85
N ARG A 96 8.83 -12.73 -5.67
CA ARG A 96 9.67 -12.01 -4.70
C ARG A 96 11.07 -11.83 -5.30
N VAL A 97 11.66 -10.65 -5.06
CA VAL A 97 13.02 -10.34 -5.54
C VAL A 97 13.94 -10.22 -4.33
N GLU A 98 14.43 -11.37 -3.84
CA GLU A 98 15.24 -11.43 -2.61
C GLU A 98 16.47 -10.53 -2.64
N SER A 99 17.08 -10.35 -3.81
CA SER A 99 18.22 -9.42 -4.00
C SER A 99 17.86 -7.94 -3.82
N LYS A 100 16.57 -7.61 -3.70
CA LYS A 100 16.01 -6.27 -3.51
C LYS A 100 15.17 -6.18 -2.21
N THR A 101 15.30 -7.16 -1.33
CA THR A 101 14.59 -7.22 -0.04
C THR A 101 15.58 -7.05 1.12
N PHE A 102 15.40 -5.98 1.89
CA PHE A 102 16.35 -5.56 2.93
C PHE A 102 15.69 -5.46 4.31
N ILE A 103 16.48 -5.71 5.34
CA ILE A 103 16.19 -5.37 6.74
C ILE A 103 17.14 -4.25 7.16
N VAL A 104 16.61 -3.24 7.84
CA VAL A 104 17.38 -2.08 8.28
C VAL A 104 17.41 -2.05 9.80
N THR A 105 18.61 -2.18 10.35
CA THR A 105 18.91 -2.07 11.78
C THR A 105 20.15 -1.19 11.96
N ASN A 106 20.30 -0.53 13.11
CA ASN A 106 21.47 0.30 13.39
C ASN A 106 22.77 -0.52 13.36
N ASP A 107 22.77 -1.67 14.01
CA ASP A 107 23.83 -2.67 13.87
C ASP A 107 23.44 -3.69 12.80
N LYS A 108 24.34 -3.92 11.84
CA LYS A 108 24.20 -4.95 10.80
C LYS A 108 23.97 -6.32 11.41
N HIS A 109 24.69 -6.64 12.48
CA HIS A 109 24.71 -7.99 13.03
C HIS A 109 23.47 -8.34 13.87
N SER A 110 22.62 -7.36 14.17
CA SER A 110 21.26 -7.59 14.68
C SER A 110 20.31 -8.21 13.64
N SER A 111 20.63 -8.13 12.34
CA SER A 111 19.76 -8.65 11.27
C SER A 111 20.39 -9.76 10.44
N VAL A 112 21.73 -9.78 10.31
CA VAL A 112 22.46 -10.80 9.54
C VAL A 112 23.71 -11.26 10.28
N PRO A 113 24.05 -12.57 10.27
CA PRO A 113 25.20 -13.07 11.00
C PRO A 113 26.53 -12.58 10.43
N HIS A 114 27.59 -12.68 11.23
CA HIS A 114 28.96 -12.56 10.73
C HIS A 114 29.20 -13.59 9.63
N SER A 115 29.69 -13.12 8.49
CA SER A 115 30.06 -13.95 7.34
C SER A 115 31.58 -13.88 7.16
N ARG A 116 32.19 -14.95 6.66
CA ARG A 116 33.60 -14.93 6.28
C ARG A 116 33.84 -13.88 5.19
N GLU A 117 35.04 -13.31 5.14
CA GLU A 117 35.41 -12.33 4.12
C GLU A 117 35.18 -12.91 2.72
N GLY A 118 34.59 -12.10 1.82
CA GLY A 118 34.22 -12.52 0.46
C GLY A 118 32.96 -13.41 0.36
N ALA A 119 32.43 -13.93 1.47
CA ALA A 119 31.21 -14.73 1.44
C ALA A 119 29.96 -13.85 1.40
N LYS A 120 29.07 -14.12 0.44
CA LYS A 120 27.75 -13.49 0.38
C LYS A 120 26.85 -14.08 1.46
N CYS A 121 26.23 -13.23 2.29
CA CYS A 121 25.20 -13.67 3.23
C CYS A 121 23.97 -14.17 2.47
N VAL A 122 23.56 -15.41 2.75
CA VAL A 122 22.37 -16.05 2.14
C VAL A 122 21.16 -16.07 3.08
N LEU A 123 21.32 -15.61 4.33
CA LEU A 123 20.26 -15.62 5.35
C LEU A 123 19.45 -14.32 5.40
N GLY A 124 19.86 -13.31 4.63
CA GLY A 124 19.19 -12.01 4.56
C GLY A 124 20.12 -10.93 4.02
N LEU A 125 19.52 -9.80 3.65
CA LEU A 125 20.26 -8.60 3.25
C LEU A 125 20.01 -7.48 4.26
N TRP A 126 21.10 -6.87 4.69
CA TRP A 126 21.07 -5.66 5.50
C TRP A 126 21.50 -4.46 4.66
N MET A 127 20.89 -3.31 4.92
CA MET A 127 21.34 -2.02 4.41
C MET A 127 21.39 -1.01 5.56
N SER A 128 22.39 -0.14 5.55
CA SER A 128 22.55 0.87 6.59
C SER A 128 21.36 1.86 6.61
N PRO A 129 21.00 2.44 7.77
CA PRO A 129 19.98 3.49 7.83
C PRO A 129 20.26 4.69 6.91
N GLN A 130 21.53 5.03 6.71
CA GLN A 130 21.95 6.14 5.87
C GLN A 130 21.76 5.82 4.38
N ASP A 131 22.18 4.64 3.94
CA ASP A 131 22.09 4.27 2.52
C ASP A 131 20.65 4.01 2.11
N ILE A 132 19.85 3.36 2.97
CA ILE A 132 18.45 3.13 2.66
C ILE A 132 17.65 4.44 2.59
N SER A 133 18.00 5.44 3.40
CA SER A 133 17.36 6.76 3.31
C SER A 133 17.54 7.37 1.93
N LYS A 134 18.77 7.35 1.40
CA LYS A 134 19.08 7.84 0.04
C LYS A 134 18.28 7.08 -1.01
N GLU A 135 18.20 5.75 -0.89
CA GLU A 135 17.44 4.93 -1.82
C GLU A 135 15.93 5.29 -1.79
N LEU A 136 15.36 5.48 -0.60
CA LEU A 136 13.94 5.85 -0.45
C LEU A 136 13.65 7.26 -0.99
N ASP A 137 14.56 8.21 -0.82
CA ASP A 137 14.44 9.58 -1.32
C ASP A 137 14.45 9.66 -2.85
N THR A 138 15.04 8.67 -3.54
CA THR A 138 15.01 8.58 -5.02
C THR A 138 13.78 7.86 -5.57
N ARG A 139 12.87 7.40 -4.70
CA ARG A 139 11.72 6.54 -5.04
C ARG A 139 10.38 7.15 -4.67
N PHE A 140 10.17 7.44 -3.39
CA PHE A 140 8.85 7.77 -2.87
C PHE A 140 8.36 9.21 -3.12
N PRO A 141 9.22 10.24 -3.13
CA PRO A 141 8.77 11.60 -3.44
C PRO A 141 8.00 11.64 -4.77
N GLY A 142 6.72 12.01 -4.70
CA GLY A 142 5.88 12.13 -5.90
C GLY A 142 5.37 10.81 -6.50
N CYS A 143 5.64 9.65 -5.88
CA CYS A 143 5.40 8.35 -6.53
C CYS A 143 3.92 8.05 -6.86
N MET A 144 2.98 8.72 -6.20
CA MET A 144 1.54 8.55 -6.39
C MET A 144 0.88 9.71 -7.15
N THR A 145 1.64 10.62 -7.77
CA THR A 145 1.06 11.71 -8.57
C THR A 145 0.04 11.16 -9.58
N GLY A 146 -1.17 11.73 -9.59
CA GLY A 146 -2.27 11.29 -10.44
C GLY A 146 -2.94 9.96 -10.05
N ARG A 147 -2.49 9.31 -8.97
CA ARG A 147 -3.06 8.07 -8.41
C ARG A 147 -3.74 8.30 -7.06
N THR A 148 -4.68 7.42 -6.75
CA THR A 148 -5.38 7.45 -5.46
C THR A 148 -4.52 6.73 -4.42
N LEU A 149 -4.30 7.36 -3.28
CA LEU A 149 -3.72 6.75 -2.09
C LEU A 149 -4.82 6.02 -1.33
N MET A 150 -4.75 4.69 -1.30
CA MET A 150 -5.69 3.84 -0.58
C MET A 150 -5.13 3.50 0.80
N VAL A 151 -5.97 3.65 1.83
CA VAL A 151 -5.66 3.33 3.22
C VAL A 151 -6.40 2.06 3.60
N ILE A 152 -5.66 1.01 3.95
CA ILE A 152 -6.18 -0.32 4.27
C ILE A 152 -5.86 -0.63 5.74
N PRO A 153 -6.83 -0.52 6.67
CA PRO A 153 -6.67 -1.04 8.02
C PRO A 153 -6.74 -2.57 7.96
N PHE A 154 -5.77 -3.27 8.52
CA PHE A 154 -5.83 -4.73 8.56
C PHE A 154 -5.37 -5.31 9.90
N SER A 155 -5.95 -6.46 10.25
CA SER A 155 -5.51 -7.29 11.38
C SER A 155 -4.90 -8.60 10.87
N MET A 156 -3.72 -8.90 11.40
CA MET A 156 -3.05 -10.20 11.29
C MET A 156 -3.51 -11.09 12.44
N GLY A 157 -4.58 -11.85 12.19
CA GLY A 157 -5.30 -12.65 13.17
C GLY A 157 -6.76 -12.20 13.31
N PRO A 158 -7.57 -12.87 14.13
CA PRO A 158 -8.92 -12.39 14.46
C PRO A 158 -8.84 -11.01 15.14
N VAL A 159 -9.69 -10.08 14.71
CA VAL A 159 -9.77 -8.73 15.30
C VAL A 159 -10.07 -8.84 16.80
N GLY A 160 -9.29 -8.14 17.62
CA GLY A 160 -9.39 -8.18 19.08
C GLY A 160 -8.76 -9.39 19.77
N SER A 161 -8.17 -10.33 19.02
CA SER A 161 -7.39 -11.41 19.63
C SER A 161 -6.14 -10.85 20.32
N PRO A 162 -5.77 -11.34 21.52
CA PRO A 162 -4.55 -10.90 22.21
C PRO A 162 -3.26 -11.25 21.46
N LEU A 163 -3.32 -12.16 20.48
CA LEU A 163 -2.20 -12.53 19.62
C LEU A 163 -2.20 -11.78 18.28
N SER A 164 -3.28 -11.04 17.98
CA SER A 164 -3.37 -10.30 16.72
C SER A 164 -2.43 -9.09 16.72
N LYS A 165 -2.06 -8.65 15.52
CA LYS A 165 -1.33 -7.41 15.30
C LYS A 165 -2.02 -6.59 14.23
N ILE A 166 -2.18 -5.30 14.49
CA ILE A 166 -2.79 -4.36 13.55
C ILE A 166 -1.70 -3.73 12.68
N GLY A 167 -2.01 -3.58 11.40
CA GLY A 167 -1.26 -2.76 10.47
C GLY A 167 -2.17 -1.78 9.74
N VAL A 168 -1.57 -0.72 9.23
CA VAL A 168 -2.23 0.16 8.27
C VAL A 168 -1.36 0.23 7.04
N GLN A 169 -1.90 -0.22 5.91
CA GLN A 169 -1.21 -0.18 4.64
C GLN A 169 -1.71 0.98 3.78
N VAL A 170 -0.77 1.75 3.27
CA VAL A 170 -0.99 2.75 2.22
C VAL A 170 -0.51 2.18 0.89
N THR A 171 -1.34 2.21 -0.14
CA THR A 171 -1.02 1.69 -1.47
C THR A 171 -1.66 2.53 -2.58
N ASP A 172 -1.07 2.54 -3.77
CA ASP A 172 -1.65 3.09 -4.99
C ASP A 172 -2.17 2.02 -5.98
N SER A 173 -2.26 0.76 -5.51
CA SER A 173 -2.75 -0.39 -6.28
C SER A 173 -4.10 -0.90 -5.76
N TYR A 174 -5.14 -0.81 -6.60
CA TYR A 174 -6.45 -1.42 -6.34
C TYR A 174 -6.39 -2.96 -6.29
N TYR A 175 -5.45 -3.56 -7.02
CA TYR A 175 -5.19 -5.01 -6.94
C TYR A 175 -4.72 -5.42 -5.54
N VAL A 176 -3.83 -4.62 -4.93
CA VAL A 176 -3.37 -4.83 -3.54
C VAL A 176 -4.53 -4.68 -2.57
N LEU A 177 -5.39 -3.66 -2.74
CA LEU A 177 -6.58 -3.48 -1.91
C LEU A 177 -7.48 -4.74 -1.90
N LEU A 178 -7.82 -5.27 -3.08
CA LEU A 178 -8.64 -6.49 -3.16
C LEU A 178 -7.95 -7.71 -2.55
N SER A 179 -6.65 -7.87 -2.83
CA SER A 179 -5.87 -9.00 -2.33
C SER A 179 -5.75 -8.96 -0.80
N MET A 180 -5.48 -7.78 -0.22
CA MET A 180 -5.41 -7.59 1.23
C MET A 180 -6.74 -7.89 1.92
N ARG A 181 -7.87 -7.53 1.29
CA ARG A 181 -9.20 -7.90 1.80
C ARG A 181 -9.40 -9.41 1.90
N VAL A 182 -8.83 -10.19 0.98
CA VAL A 182 -8.93 -11.66 1.01
C VAL A 182 -7.95 -12.26 2.03
N MET A 183 -6.71 -11.76 2.07
CA MET A 183 -5.62 -12.36 2.83
C MET A 183 -5.58 -11.95 4.31
N THR A 184 -6.19 -10.82 4.65
CA THR A 184 -6.18 -10.25 6.00
C THR A 184 -7.61 -9.90 6.44
N ARG A 185 -7.77 -9.48 7.70
CA ARG A 185 -9.07 -8.96 8.15
C ARG A 185 -9.05 -7.45 7.96
N VAL A 186 -9.76 -6.95 6.96
CA VAL A 186 -9.98 -5.51 6.75
C VAL A 186 -11.36 -5.16 7.29
N SER A 187 -11.41 -4.26 8.28
CA SER A 187 -12.66 -3.87 8.95
C SER A 187 -12.55 -2.48 9.57
N PRO A 188 -13.63 -1.68 9.61
CA PRO A 188 -13.67 -0.42 10.33
C PRO A 188 -13.44 -0.58 11.84
N ASP A 189 -13.68 -1.77 12.39
CA ASP A 189 -13.48 -2.05 13.82
C ASP A 189 -12.04 -1.87 14.27
N ILE A 190 -11.09 -2.03 13.34
CA ILE A 190 -9.66 -1.81 13.59
C ILE A 190 -9.40 -0.37 14.03
N TRP A 191 -10.14 0.61 13.53
CA TRP A 191 -10.02 1.99 13.96
C TRP A 191 -10.37 2.19 15.43
N ARG A 192 -11.30 1.39 15.97
CA ARG A 192 -11.66 1.43 17.40
C ARG A 192 -10.51 0.93 18.28
N HIS A 193 -9.85 -0.14 17.87
CA HIS A 193 -8.66 -0.65 18.56
C HIS A 193 -7.51 0.37 18.59
N LEU A 194 -7.24 0.99 17.43
CA LEU A 194 -6.23 2.05 17.35
C LEU A 194 -6.62 3.29 18.16
N ALA A 195 -7.91 3.64 18.23
CA ALA A 195 -8.38 4.73 19.09
C ALA A 195 -8.14 4.48 20.59
N HIS A 196 -8.10 3.20 21.02
CA HIS A 196 -7.77 2.80 22.39
C HIS A 196 -6.26 2.72 22.66
N GLY A 197 -5.42 3.16 21.72
CA GLY A 197 -3.97 3.25 21.90
C GLY A 197 -3.19 2.00 21.51
N GLU A 198 -3.83 1.02 20.86
CA GLU A 198 -3.06 -0.05 20.22
C GLU A 198 -2.11 0.52 19.16
N GLU A 199 -0.90 -0.02 19.13
CA GLU A 199 0.07 0.40 18.13
C GLU A 199 -0.08 -0.41 16.84
N PHE A 200 0.34 0.16 15.71
CA PHE A 200 0.22 -0.48 14.41
C PHE A 200 1.54 -0.52 13.63
N VAL A 201 1.66 -1.51 12.75
CA VAL A 201 2.72 -1.58 11.75
C VAL A 201 2.40 -0.64 10.59
N ARG A 202 3.30 0.29 10.29
CA ARG A 202 3.17 1.26 9.19
C ARG A 202 3.63 0.62 7.89
N CYS A 203 2.72 0.33 6.97
CA CYS A 203 3.08 -0.26 5.68
C CYS A 203 2.87 0.80 4.59
N LEU A 204 3.94 1.19 3.89
CA LEU A 204 3.87 2.06 2.72
C LEU A 204 4.22 1.24 1.48
N HIS A 205 3.34 1.23 0.49
CA HIS A 205 3.53 0.56 -0.79
C HIS A 205 3.25 1.54 -1.93
N SER A 206 4.06 1.49 -2.99
CA SER A 206 3.72 2.11 -4.29
C SER A 206 4.23 1.24 -5.43
N VAL A 207 3.45 1.13 -6.50
CA VAL A 207 3.91 0.50 -7.75
C VAL A 207 5.00 1.32 -8.46
N GLY A 208 5.23 2.57 -8.05
CA GLY A 208 6.33 3.40 -8.53
C GLY A 208 6.16 3.94 -9.95
N VAL A 209 4.91 4.12 -10.39
CA VAL A 209 4.55 4.57 -11.74
C VAL A 209 3.62 5.81 -11.66
N PRO A 210 4.11 7.00 -11.26
CA PRO A 210 3.27 8.21 -11.24
C PRO A 210 2.70 8.52 -12.62
N LEU A 211 1.60 9.29 -12.66
CA LEU A 211 0.92 9.67 -13.90
C LEU A 211 1.24 11.13 -14.31
N PRO A 212 1.41 11.41 -15.61
CA PRO A 212 1.44 10.45 -16.73
C PRO A 212 2.63 9.48 -16.65
N ALA A 213 2.42 8.22 -17.05
CA ALA A 213 3.44 7.19 -16.92
C ALA A 213 4.65 7.49 -17.83
N ALA A 214 5.86 7.44 -17.27
CA ALA A 214 7.10 7.68 -18.01
C ALA A 214 7.47 6.54 -18.97
N GLN A 215 6.91 5.34 -18.76
CA GLN A 215 7.17 4.14 -19.56
C GLN A 215 5.84 3.46 -19.92
N PRO A 216 5.77 2.73 -21.05
CA PRO A 216 4.59 1.94 -21.41
C PRO A 216 4.23 0.92 -20.31
N ILE A 217 2.93 0.80 -20.03
CA ILE A 217 2.42 -0.19 -19.08
C ILE A 217 2.16 -1.50 -19.83
N VAL A 218 2.87 -2.57 -19.45
CA VAL A 218 2.70 -3.91 -20.02
C VAL A 218 1.54 -4.61 -19.31
N ASN A 219 0.65 -5.26 -20.07
CA ASN A 219 -0.49 -6.04 -19.54
C ASN A 219 -1.41 -5.28 -18.56
N ASN A 220 -1.51 -3.95 -18.67
CA ASN A 220 -2.22 -3.10 -17.70
C ASN A 220 -1.71 -3.28 -16.24
N TRP A 221 -0.45 -3.69 -16.08
CA TRP A 221 0.20 -3.93 -14.79
C TRP A 221 1.28 -2.87 -14.51
N PRO A 222 0.97 -1.81 -13.74
CA PRO A 222 1.97 -0.82 -13.37
C PRO A 222 2.98 -1.43 -12.41
N CYS A 223 4.26 -1.36 -12.76
CA CYS A 223 5.39 -1.72 -11.91
C CYS A 223 6.63 -0.91 -12.32
N ASN A 224 7.65 -0.90 -11.47
CA ASN A 224 8.96 -0.30 -11.72
C ASN A 224 10.07 -1.31 -11.36
N PRO A 225 10.31 -2.31 -12.24
CA PRO A 225 11.24 -3.40 -11.96
C PRO A 225 12.66 -2.93 -11.66
N GLU A 226 13.10 -1.84 -12.28
CA GLU A 226 14.44 -1.29 -12.13
C GLU A 226 14.64 -0.78 -10.70
N LYS A 227 13.68 0.00 -10.18
CA LYS A 227 13.72 0.59 -8.83
C LYS A 227 13.06 -0.27 -7.74
N THR A 228 12.60 -1.48 -8.03
CA THR A 228 11.97 -2.36 -7.03
C THR A 228 12.80 -2.42 -5.74
N MET A 229 12.16 -2.26 -4.59
CA MET A 229 12.84 -2.34 -3.30
C MET A 229 11.82 -2.61 -2.19
N ILE A 230 12.09 -3.63 -1.38
CA ILE A 230 11.23 -4.03 -0.25
C ILE A 230 12.07 -3.90 1.02
N VAL A 231 11.62 -3.09 1.97
CA VAL A 231 12.43 -2.68 3.12
C VAL A 231 11.66 -2.86 4.41
N HIS A 232 12.30 -3.49 5.39
CA HIS A 232 11.73 -3.74 6.70
C HIS A 232 12.53 -2.96 7.76
N PHE A 233 11.82 -2.18 8.57
CA PHE A 233 12.36 -1.44 9.70
C PHE A 233 11.70 -1.96 10.98
N PRO A 234 12.30 -2.94 11.69
CA PRO A 234 11.71 -3.52 12.89
C PRO A 234 11.52 -2.50 14.00
N ASP A 235 12.53 -1.68 14.31
CA ASP A 235 12.50 -0.74 15.44
C ASP A 235 11.38 0.31 15.33
N PRO A 236 11.21 1.05 14.21
CA PRO A 236 10.09 1.96 14.03
C PRO A 236 8.78 1.26 13.58
N ARG A 237 8.79 -0.08 13.46
CA ARG A 237 7.67 -0.93 13.01
C ARG A 237 7.07 -0.45 11.70
N LYS A 238 7.92 -0.41 10.69
CA LYS A 238 7.58 0.10 9.37
C LYS A 238 8.04 -0.85 8.29
N VAL A 239 7.20 -1.03 7.27
CA VAL A 239 7.55 -1.68 6.01
C VAL A 239 7.38 -0.66 4.89
N MET A 240 8.36 -0.56 4.00
CA MET A 240 8.29 0.29 2.82
C MET A 240 8.61 -0.54 1.59
N SER A 241 7.66 -0.63 0.66
CA SER A 241 7.79 -1.38 -0.58
C SER A 241 7.53 -0.50 -1.78
N PHE A 242 8.40 -0.62 -2.78
CA PHE A 242 8.36 0.19 -3.98
C PHE A 242 8.55 -0.65 -5.23
N GLY A 243 7.81 -0.34 -6.28
CA GLY A 243 8.08 -0.78 -7.66
C GLY A 243 7.54 -2.16 -8.04
N SER A 244 6.95 -2.92 -7.12
CA SER A 244 6.37 -4.24 -7.42
C SER A 244 4.94 -4.30 -6.90
N GLY A 245 3.99 -4.67 -7.76
CA GLY A 245 2.60 -4.90 -7.38
C GLY A 245 2.30 -6.37 -7.04
N TYR A 246 3.34 -7.22 -7.02
CA TYR A 246 3.19 -8.67 -6.95
C TYR A 246 3.24 -9.21 -5.52
N GLY A 247 2.14 -9.83 -5.10
CA GLY A 247 2.08 -10.80 -4.00
C GLY A 247 2.86 -10.37 -2.75
N GLY A 248 3.89 -11.14 -2.39
CA GLY A 248 4.67 -10.91 -1.17
C GLY A 248 5.51 -9.62 -1.15
N ASN A 249 5.63 -8.91 -2.27
CA ASN A 249 6.29 -7.60 -2.31
C ASN A 249 5.31 -6.46 -2.01
N SER A 250 4.01 -6.65 -2.27
CA SER A 250 3.04 -5.56 -2.39
C SER A 250 2.05 -5.48 -1.24
#